data_AF-A0A4Z0MEK6-F1
#
_entry.id   AF-A0A4Z0MEK6-F1
#
_cell.length_a   1.000
_cell.length_b   1.000
_cell.length_c   1.000
_cell.angle_alpha   90.00
_cell.angle_beta   90.00
_cell.angle_gamma   90.00
#
_symmetry.space_group_name_H-M   'P 1'
#
loop_
_entity.id
_entity.type
_entity.pdbx_description
1 polymer ?
#
loop_
_entity_poly.entity_id
_entity_poly.type
_entity_poly.pdbx_seq_one_letter_code
_entity_poly.pdbx_strand_id
1 'polypeptide(L)'
;MRKTASLQQPIADTVRLMLHEDEHGAYLFGYKTLVDAGCQWDTWFETIADAEEAAFEQYGVSAASWVPVADPLPECQHDWIAPVRVKGRSEGTPSGSYFEKLVDGQWVPFDSLF
;
A
#
# COMPACT_ATOMS: atom_id res chain seq x y z
N MET A 1 -11.53 -0.28 2.06
CA MET A 1 -11.18 1.16 2.19
C MET A 1 -9.67 1.35 2.17
N ARG A 2 -9.15 2.51 1.73
CA ARG A 2 -7.71 2.85 1.81
C ARG A 2 -7.46 4.30 2.22
N LYS A 3 -6.36 4.53 2.96
CA LYS A 3 -5.89 5.88 3.34
C LYS A 3 -4.38 5.90 3.57
N THR A 4 -3.75 7.06 3.39
CA THR A 4 -2.29 7.24 3.57
C THR A 4 -1.98 8.41 4.47
N ALA A 5 -0.85 8.35 5.17
CA ALA A 5 -0.33 9.45 5.99
C ALA A 5 1.18 9.56 5.79
N SER A 6 1.69 10.78 5.71
CA SER A 6 3.13 11.06 5.73
C SER A 6 3.57 11.32 7.17
N LEU A 7 4.76 10.85 7.53
CA LEU A 7 5.35 11.14 8.84
C LEU A 7 6.03 12.50 8.82
N GLN A 8 5.97 13.23 9.93
CA GLN A 8 6.67 14.52 10.06
C GLN A 8 8.19 14.34 10.07
N GLN A 9 8.66 13.21 10.59
CA GLN A 9 10.05 12.78 10.60
C GLN A 9 10.11 11.26 10.38
N PRO A 10 11.17 10.74 9.73
CA PRO A 10 11.32 9.30 9.54
C PRO A 10 11.43 8.55 10.88
N ILE A 11 10.84 7.35 10.94
CA ILE A 11 10.97 6.42 12.09
C ILE A 11 11.40 5.07 11.53
N ALA A 12 12.60 4.61 11.89
CA ALA A 12 13.21 3.39 11.34
C ALA A 12 13.11 3.33 9.80
N ASP A 13 13.55 4.41 9.13
CA ASP A 13 13.47 4.63 7.68
C ASP A 13 12.07 4.75 7.06
N THR A 14 11.00 4.48 7.82
CA THR A 14 9.64 4.69 7.37
C THR A 14 9.34 6.19 7.32
N VAL A 15 8.78 6.67 6.21
CA VAL A 15 8.41 8.08 5.98
C VAL A 15 6.93 8.26 5.63
N ARG A 16 6.26 7.19 5.25
CA ARG A 16 4.84 7.16 4.88
C ARG A 16 4.22 5.86 5.34
N LEU A 17 2.94 5.91 5.70
CA LEU A 17 2.10 4.76 6.00
C LEU A 17 0.90 4.72 5.05
N MET A 18 0.36 3.52 4.82
CA MET A 18 -0.92 3.32 4.18
C MET A 18 -1.71 2.26 4.95
N LEU A 19 -2.98 2.52 5.17
CA LEU A 19 -3.94 1.56 5.70
C LEU A 19 -4.85 1.08 4.59
N HIS A 20 -5.13 -0.22 4.61
CA HIS A 20 -6.14 -0.87 3.80
C HIS A 20 -6.98 -1.78 4.69
N GLU A 21 -8.30 -1.72 4.58
CA GLU A 21 -9.20 -2.68 5.23
C GLU A 21 -10.12 -3.33 4.19
N ASP A 22 -10.33 -4.63 4.35
CA ASP A 22 -11.29 -5.47 3.64
C ASP A 22 -12.12 -6.32 4.63
N GLU A 23 -12.88 -7.28 4.11
CA GLU A 23 -13.74 -8.15 4.94
C GLU A 23 -12.97 -9.15 5.84
N HIS A 24 -11.66 -9.26 5.65
CA HIS A 24 -10.78 -10.17 6.39
C HIS A 24 -9.89 -9.46 7.41
N GLY A 25 -9.90 -8.12 7.45
CA GLY A 25 -9.18 -7.33 8.43
C GLY A 25 -8.50 -6.11 7.81
N ALA A 26 -7.49 -5.59 8.50
CA ALA A 26 -6.76 -4.40 8.09
C ALA A 26 -5.26 -4.66 7.94
N TYR A 27 -4.65 -4.03 6.94
CA TYR A 27 -3.22 -4.01 6.72
C TYR A 27 -2.68 -2.60 6.93
N LEU A 28 -1.59 -2.49 7.70
CA LEU A 28 -0.73 -1.31 7.77
C LEU A 28 0.53 -1.55 6.96
N PHE A 29 0.76 -0.71 5.96
CA PHE A 29 1.92 -0.74 5.09
C PHE A 29 2.88 0.41 5.43
N GLY A 30 4.17 0.12 5.54
CA GLY A 30 5.21 1.13 5.69
C GLY A 30 6.06 1.33 4.44
N TYR A 31 6.49 2.57 4.22
CA TYR A 31 7.25 2.96 3.03
C TYR A 31 8.47 3.79 3.41
N LYS A 32 9.60 3.51 2.74
CA LYS A 32 10.85 4.29 2.82
C LYS A 32 10.91 5.53 1.91
N THR A 33 9.81 5.80 1.20
CA THR A 33 9.73 6.89 0.23
C THR A 33 8.35 7.54 0.27
N LEU A 34 8.31 8.85 -0.03
CA LEU A 34 7.07 9.59 -0.24
C LEU A 34 6.51 9.41 -1.65
N VAL A 35 7.37 9.03 -2.61
CA VAL A 35 6.97 8.69 -3.98
C VAL A 35 6.24 7.36 -3.97
N ASP A 36 5.22 7.22 -4.82
CA ASP A 36 4.47 5.97 -4.95
C ASP A 36 5.39 4.78 -5.32
N ALA A 37 5.37 3.79 -4.45
CA ALA A 37 6.24 2.61 -4.43
C ALA A 37 5.50 1.48 -3.70
N GLY A 38 5.99 0.25 -3.83
CA GLY A 38 5.52 -0.87 -3.02
C GLY A 38 5.94 -0.69 -1.57
N CYS A 39 5.22 -1.34 -0.67
CA CYS A 39 5.56 -1.28 0.74
C CYS A 39 6.90 -1.97 1.01
N GLN A 40 7.60 -1.49 2.04
CA GLN A 40 8.79 -2.14 2.56
C GLN A 40 8.42 -3.28 3.51
N TRP A 41 7.33 -3.10 4.25
CA TRP A 41 6.79 -4.04 5.20
C TRP A 41 5.28 -3.86 5.29
N ASP A 42 4.61 -4.92 5.71
CA ASP A 42 3.20 -4.92 6.05
C ASP A 42 2.98 -5.54 7.45
N THR A 43 1.82 -5.23 8.03
CA THR A 43 1.35 -5.88 9.26
C THR A 43 -0.16 -5.99 9.18
N TRP A 44 -0.68 -7.19 9.44
CA TRP A 44 -2.12 -7.46 9.48
C TRP A 44 -2.68 -7.28 10.89
N PHE A 45 -3.91 -6.80 10.96
CA PHE A 45 -4.70 -6.56 12.16
C PHE A 45 -6.13 -7.06 11.95
N GLU A 46 -6.80 -7.44 13.03
CA GLU A 46 -8.20 -7.87 12.98
C GLU A 46 -9.15 -6.74 12.53
N THR A 47 -8.87 -5.49 12.94
CA THR A 47 -9.72 -4.33 12.64
C THR A 47 -8.91 -3.12 12.19
N ILE A 48 -9.55 -2.19 11.45
CA ILE A 48 -8.92 -0.89 11.13
C ILE A 48 -8.58 -0.08 12.38
N ALA A 49 -9.36 -0.22 13.46
CA ALA A 49 -9.13 0.51 14.71
C ALA A 49 -7.80 0.09 15.35
N ASP A 50 -7.50 -1.21 15.39
CA ASP A 50 -6.23 -1.72 15.93
C ASP A 50 -5.05 -1.24 15.08
N ALA A 51 -5.23 -1.20 13.74
CA ALA A 51 -4.20 -0.72 12.83
C ALA A 51 -3.96 0.81 12.97
N GLU A 52 -5.02 1.58 13.23
CA GLU A 52 -4.92 3.02 13.54
C GLU A 52 -4.24 3.27 14.89
N GLU A 53 -4.57 2.48 15.91
CA GLU A 53 -3.93 2.54 17.23
C GLU A 53 -2.43 2.24 17.11
N ALA A 54 -2.05 1.17 16.40
CA ALA A 54 -0.66 0.84 16.14
C ALA A 54 0.08 1.97 15.39
N ALA A 55 -0.56 2.59 14.39
CA ALA A 55 0.01 3.73 13.67
C ALA A 55 0.18 4.97 14.57
N PHE A 56 -0.75 5.21 15.49
CA PHE A 56 -0.63 6.29 16.46
C PHE A 56 0.48 6.05 17.48
N GLU A 57 0.51 4.88 18.11
CA GLU A 57 1.47 4.53 19.17
C GLU A 57 2.91 4.47 18.65
N GLN A 58 3.12 3.88 17.47
CA GLN A 58 4.46 3.63 16.94
C GLN A 58 4.99 4.80 16.09
N TYR A 59 4.09 5.53 15.41
CA TYR A 59 4.48 6.54 14.42
C TYR A 59 3.91 7.94 14.68
N GLY A 60 3.06 8.11 15.70
CA GLY A 60 2.44 9.40 16.03
C GLY A 60 1.43 9.87 14.98
N VAL A 61 0.91 8.98 14.13
CA VAL A 61 -0.06 9.35 13.09
C VAL A 61 -1.44 9.51 13.72
N SER A 62 -1.91 10.75 13.81
CA SER A 62 -3.24 11.06 14.32
C SER A 62 -4.33 10.80 13.28
N ALA A 63 -5.58 10.64 13.75
CA ALA A 63 -6.75 10.45 12.88
C ALA A 63 -6.89 11.53 11.78
N ALA A 64 -6.50 12.78 12.08
CA ALA A 64 -6.58 13.91 11.15
C ALA A 64 -5.47 13.92 10.08
N SER A 65 -4.43 13.09 10.25
CA SER A 65 -3.30 13.02 9.31
C SER A 65 -3.58 12.10 8.12
N TRP A 66 -4.62 11.26 8.21
CA TRP A 66 -4.97 10.33 7.16
C TRP A 66 -5.68 11.03 5.99
N VAL A 67 -5.20 10.75 4.79
CA VAL A 67 -5.79 11.20 3.52
C VAL A 67 -6.39 9.99 2.81
N PRO A 68 -7.67 10.03 2.39
CA PRO A 68 -8.29 8.95 1.65
C PRO A 68 -7.57 8.65 0.33
N VAL A 69 -7.45 7.37 -0.01
CA VAL A 69 -6.94 6.89 -1.31
C VAL A 69 -8.02 6.02 -1.94
N ALA A 70 -8.27 6.20 -3.23
CA ALA A 70 -9.23 5.35 -3.95
C ALA A 70 -8.82 3.88 -3.88
N ASP A 71 -9.74 2.93 -3.95
CA ASP A 71 -9.39 1.51 -4.08
C ASP A 71 -8.67 1.27 -5.42
N PRO A 72 -7.79 0.25 -5.50
CA PRO A 72 -7.04 0.00 -6.72
C PRO A 72 -7.98 -0.64 -7.77
N LEU A 73 -7.53 -0.70 -9.03
CA LEU A 73 -8.25 -1.46 -10.04
C LEU A 73 -8.28 -2.96 -9.68
N PRO A 74 -9.24 -3.75 -10.19
CA PRO A 74 -9.27 -5.19 -9.94
C PRO A 74 -7.92 -5.86 -10.25
N GLU A 75 -7.55 -6.85 -9.42
CA GLU A 75 -6.29 -7.58 -9.48
C GLU A 75 -5.00 -6.76 -9.21
N CYS A 76 -5.12 -5.47 -8.87
CA CYS A 76 -3.99 -4.65 -8.49
C CYS A 76 -3.68 -4.75 -6.99
N GLN A 77 -2.43 -4.47 -6.65
CA GLN A 77 -1.94 -4.51 -5.29
C GLN A 77 -2.48 -3.34 -4.47
N HIS A 78 -2.76 -3.60 -3.20
CA HIS A 78 -3.33 -2.62 -2.30
C HIS A 78 -2.28 -1.68 -1.67
N ASP A 79 -0.99 -2.06 -1.72
CA ASP A 79 0.15 -1.28 -1.23
C ASP A 79 0.70 -0.28 -2.27
N TRP A 80 0.03 -0.11 -3.40
CA TRP A 80 0.34 0.94 -4.39
C TRP A 80 -0.83 1.92 -4.54
N ILE A 81 -0.51 3.21 -4.72
CA ILE A 81 -1.52 4.19 -5.12
C ILE A 81 -1.86 3.98 -6.60
N ALA A 82 -0.85 3.91 -7.45
CA ALA A 82 -1.04 3.62 -8.87
C ALA A 82 -1.43 2.15 -9.11
N PRO A 83 -2.15 1.84 -10.21
CA PRO A 83 -2.48 0.46 -10.53
C PRO A 83 -1.21 -0.33 -10.90
N VAL A 84 -0.83 -1.26 -10.02
CA VAL A 84 0.26 -2.22 -10.22
C VAL A 84 -0.28 -3.61 -9.92
N ARG A 85 0.00 -4.59 -10.78
CA ARG A 85 -0.47 -5.98 -10.60
C ARG A 85 0.61 -6.99 -10.99
N VAL A 86 0.42 -8.24 -10.55
CA VAL A 86 1.25 -9.37 -11.00
C VAL A 86 0.94 -9.65 -12.47
N LYS A 87 1.98 -9.76 -13.29
CA LYS A 87 1.85 -10.08 -14.72
C LYS A 87 1.13 -11.42 -14.92
N GLY A 88 0.19 -11.46 -15.86
CA GLY A 88 -0.57 -12.68 -16.19
C GLY A 88 -1.68 -13.02 -15.18
N ARG A 89 -1.87 -12.23 -14.12
CA ARG A 89 -2.92 -12.44 -13.12
C ARG A 89 -4.33 -12.38 -13.74
N SER A 90 -4.59 -11.43 -14.63
CA SER A 90 -5.87 -11.34 -15.36
C SER A 90 -6.11 -12.49 -16.35
N GLU A 91 -5.05 -13.24 -16.71
CA GLU A 91 -5.09 -14.35 -17.65
C GLU A 91 -5.09 -15.72 -16.94
N GLY A 92 -5.08 -15.73 -15.59
CA GLY A 92 -4.99 -16.95 -14.79
C GLY A 92 -3.60 -17.60 -14.78
N THR A 93 -2.57 -16.91 -15.27
CA THR A 93 -1.19 -17.39 -15.37
C THR A 93 -0.21 -16.46 -14.65
N PRO A 94 -0.37 -16.24 -13.33
CA PRO A 94 0.42 -15.27 -12.59
C PRO A 94 1.91 -15.63 -12.60
N SER A 95 2.73 -14.71 -13.09
CA SER A 95 4.17 -14.80 -12.99
C SER A 95 4.62 -14.09 -11.71
N GLY A 96 4.71 -14.84 -10.61
CA GLY A 96 4.87 -14.28 -9.24
C GLY A 96 6.07 -13.37 -8.99
N SER A 97 6.99 -13.25 -9.94
CA SER A 97 8.18 -12.38 -9.85
C SER A 97 8.14 -11.16 -10.78
N TYR A 98 7.09 -10.99 -11.60
CA TYR A 98 7.02 -9.90 -12.56
C TYR A 98 5.75 -9.08 -12.34
N PHE A 99 5.93 -7.76 -12.24
CA PHE A 99 4.83 -6.82 -12.12
C PHE A 99 4.61 -6.07 -13.44
N GLU A 100 3.43 -5.48 -13.55
CA GLU A 100 3.10 -4.52 -14.58
C GLU A 100 2.36 -3.33 -13.97
N LYS A 101 2.62 -2.14 -14.50
CA LYS A 101 2.00 -0.88 -14.09
C LYS A 101 1.16 -0.32 -15.22
N LEU A 102 0.00 0.26 -14.90
CA LEU A 102 -0.83 0.93 -15.90
C LEU A 102 -0.26 2.31 -16.21
N VAL A 103 0.17 2.52 -17.46
CA VAL A 103 0.70 3.80 -17.97
C VAL A 103 -0.06 4.12 -19.25
N ASP A 104 -0.71 5.29 -19.29
CA ASP A 104 -1.50 5.75 -20.44
C ASP A 104 -2.50 4.70 -20.98
N GLY A 105 -3.12 3.93 -20.06
CA GLY A 105 -4.10 2.90 -20.38
C GLY A 105 -3.51 1.57 -20.85
N GLN A 106 -2.19 1.42 -20.86
CA GLN A 106 -1.49 0.20 -21.24
C GLN A 106 -0.71 -0.40 -20.06
N TRP A 107 -0.72 -1.73 -19.95
CA TRP A 107 0.08 -2.44 -18.96
C TRP A 107 1.51 -2.59 -19.45
N VAL A 108 2.45 -2.01 -18.71
CA VAL A 108 3.88 -2.02 -19.04
C VAL A 108 4.63 -2.83 -17.99
N PRO A 109 5.57 -3.71 -18.39
CA PRO A 109 6.42 -4.43 -17.44
C PRO A 109 7.13 -3.48 -16.48
N PHE A 110 7.16 -3.86 -15.21
CA PHE A 110 7.67 -3.06 -14.12
C PHE A 110 8.50 -3.93 -13.18
N ASP A 111 9.78 -3.60 -13.02
CA ASP A 111 10.65 -4.20 -12.01
C ASP A 111 10.49 -3.41 -10.70
N SER A 112 9.87 -4.02 -9.70
CA SER A 112 9.77 -3.38 -8.38
C SER A 112 11.13 -3.42 -7.69
N LEU A 113 11.82 -2.29 -7.65
CA LEU A 113 12.92 -2.10 -6.71
C LEU A 113 12.30 -1.93 -5.31
N PHE A 114 12.32 -3.00 -4.52
CA PHE A 114 11.92 -2.98 -3.11
C PHE A 114 12.69 -1.92 -2.31
#